data_AF-A0A954SUF8-F1
#
_entry.id   AF-A0A954SUF8-F1
#
_cell.length_a   1.000
_cell.length_b   1.000
_cell.length_c   1.000
_cell.angle_alpha   90.00
_cell.angle_beta   90.00
_cell.angle_gamma   90.00
#
_symmetry.space_group_name_H-M   'P 1'
#
loop_
_entity.id
_entity.type
_entity.pdbx_description
1 polymer ?
#
loop_
_entity_poly.entity_id
_entity_poly.type
_entity_poly.pdbx_seq_one_letter_code
_entity_poly.pdbx_strand_id
1 'polypeptide(L)'
;MLLAIPAFAQFNNNGNNNNGNNNQGFAGILIDSEGIIETRVLRSGSSALLKRQQEQYVHDNLPEDLVIESPERVLSLRSVEASLKEHLDRGKALPESLVYLGGLQRVDKVVIDPDHSDLLIVGPAEPFAPDSHGRILGIKSGRPPLFLDDLIVVLRSVMSGRNLITCSIDPTEENLANLQ
;
A
#
# COMPACT_ATOMS: atom_id res chain seq x y z
N MET A 1 4.77 10.10 -28.42
CA MET A 1 4.75 8.64 -28.60
C MET A 1 4.09 8.06 -27.35
N LEU A 2 2.78 7.85 -27.41
CA LEU A 2 1.90 7.58 -26.27
C LEU A 2 1.53 6.09 -26.31
N LEU A 3 2.00 5.29 -25.36
CA LEU A 3 1.66 3.87 -25.26
C LEU A 3 0.38 3.73 -24.43
N ALA A 4 -0.71 3.34 -25.10
CA ALA A 4 -1.98 2.99 -24.49
C ALA A 4 -1.89 1.59 -23.86
N ILE A 5 -2.26 1.49 -22.58
CA ILE A 5 -2.37 0.23 -21.83
C ILE A 5 -3.72 -0.42 -22.19
N PRO A 6 -3.78 -1.72 -22.52
CA PRO A 6 -5.05 -2.39 -22.77
C PRO A 6 -5.79 -2.65 -21.46
N ALA A 7 -7.01 -2.12 -21.36
CA ALA A 7 -7.99 -2.49 -20.34
C ALA A 7 -8.57 -3.87 -20.68
N PHE A 8 -8.33 -4.87 -19.84
CA PHE A 8 -9.04 -6.13 -19.88
C PHE A 8 -10.27 -6.05 -18.97
N ALA A 9 -11.45 -6.00 -19.57
CA ALA A 9 -12.72 -6.23 -18.87
C ALA A 9 -13.47 -7.36 -19.57
N GLN A 10 -13.52 -8.53 -18.95
CA GLN A 10 -14.57 -9.52 -19.24
C GLN A 10 -14.58 -10.61 -18.18
N PHE A 11 -15.63 -10.67 -17.34
CA PHE A 11 -16.11 -11.96 -16.83
C PHE A 11 -17.63 -11.94 -16.71
N ASN A 12 -18.26 -12.59 -17.69
CA ASN A 12 -19.57 -13.21 -17.62
C ASN A 12 -19.49 -14.40 -16.64
N ASN A 13 -20.37 -14.48 -15.65
CA ASN A 13 -20.70 -15.79 -15.10
C ASN A 13 -22.14 -15.90 -14.61
N ASN A 14 -22.80 -16.86 -15.22
CA ASN A 14 -24.14 -17.37 -15.00
C ASN A 14 -24.26 -17.97 -13.59
N GLY A 15 -25.39 -17.75 -12.95
CA GLY A 15 -25.61 -18.12 -11.56
C GLY A 15 -25.65 -19.63 -11.33
N ASN A 16 -25.12 -20.05 -10.18
CA ASN A 16 -25.77 -21.05 -9.37
C ASN A 16 -25.46 -20.82 -7.89
N ASN A 17 -26.52 -20.75 -7.08
CA ASN A 17 -26.51 -20.57 -5.64
C ASN A 17 -25.88 -21.79 -4.96
N ASN A 18 -24.98 -21.56 -3.99
CA ASN A 18 -25.06 -22.34 -2.77
C ASN A 18 -24.53 -21.58 -1.55
N ASN A 19 -25.32 -21.68 -0.51
CA ASN A 19 -25.32 -20.95 0.75
C ASN A 19 -24.11 -21.33 1.62
N GLY A 20 -23.40 -20.32 2.13
CA GLY A 20 -22.21 -20.47 2.97
C GLY A 20 -21.88 -19.14 3.63
N ASN A 21 -22.69 -18.79 4.62
CA ASN A 21 -22.60 -17.59 5.44
C ASN A 21 -21.22 -17.46 6.12
N ASN A 22 -20.39 -16.56 5.60
CA ASN A 22 -19.27 -15.93 6.30
C ASN A 22 -18.97 -14.59 5.60
N ASN A 23 -19.91 -13.66 5.74
CA ASN A 23 -19.78 -12.32 5.21
C ASN A 23 -19.02 -11.43 6.20
N GLN A 24 -17.70 -11.56 6.23
CA GLN A 24 -16.81 -10.50 6.72
C GLN A 24 -16.43 -9.62 5.52
N GLY A 25 -17.43 -8.95 4.95
CA GLY A 25 -17.22 -7.90 3.95
C GLY A 25 -17.00 -6.59 4.68
N PHE A 26 -15.80 -6.00 4.55
CA PHE A 26 -15.60 -4.59 4.90
C PHE A 26 -16.46 -3.76 3.94
N ALA A 27 -17.35 -2.91 4.48
CA ALA A 27 -18.22 -2.06 3.68
C ALA A 27 -17.41 -0.88 3.10
N GLY A 28 -17.36 -0.79 1.77
CA GLY A 28 -16.75 0.33 1.05
C GLY A 28 -17.79 1.15 0.31
N ILE A 29 -17.48 2.44 0.10
CA ILE A 29 -18.26 3.36 -0.72
C ILE A 29 -17.55 3.48 -2.07
N LEU A 30 -18.21 3.11 -3.17
CA LEU A 30 -17.71 3.34 -4.52
C LEU A 30 -18.39 4.58 -5.09
N ILE A 31 -17.59 5.52 -5.60
CA ILE A 31 -18.06 6.73 -6.28
C ILE A 31 -17.67 6.55 -7.75
N ASP A 32 -18.67 6.42 -8.62
CA ASP A 32 -18.43 6.42 -10.07
C ASP A 32 -18.06 7.85 -10.55
N SER A 33 -17.44 7.94 -11.71
CA SER A 33 -17.18 9.17 -12.47
C SER A 33 -18.43 10.05 -12.68
N GLU A 34 -19.63 9.44 -12.70
CA GLU A 34 -20.92 10.13 -12.75
C GLU A 34 -21.45 10.56 -11.35
N GLY A 35 -20.66 10.35 -10.28
CA GLY A 35 -20.99 10.76 -8.91
C GLY A 35 -22.01 9.87 -8.19
N ILE A 36 -22.35 8.71 -8.76
CA ILE A 36 -23.27 7.74 -8.13
C ILE A 36 -22.53 7.00 -7.02
N ILE A 37 -23.15 6.97 -5.84
CA ILE A 37 -22.63 6.33 -4.64
C ILE A 37 -23.26 4.96 -4.47
N GLU A 38 -22.45 3.90 -4.53
CA GLU A 38 -22.92 2.53 -4.30
C GLU A 38 -22.16 1.87 -3.15
N THR A 39 -22.91 1.24 -2.25
CA THR A 39 -22.33 0.35 -1.24
C THR A 39 -21.92 -0.95 -1.92
N ARG A 40 -20.62 -1.15 -2.11
CA ARG A 40 -20.12 -2.37 -2.74
C ARG A 40 -19.74 -3.39 -1.67
N VAL A 41 -20.50 -4.48 -1.62
CA VAL A 41 -20.10 -5.69 -0.92
C VAL A 41 -19.27 -6.51 -1.89
N LEU A 42 -17.94 -6.43 -1.79
CA LEU A 42 -17.06 -7.29 -2.56
C LEU A 42 -17.16 -8.71 -2.00
N ARG A 43 -17.64 -9.64 -2.83
CA ARG A 43 -17.52 -11.07 -2.54
C ARG A 43 -16.03 -11.39 -2.56
N SER A 44 -15.52 -11.87 -1.43
CA SER A 44 -14.15 -12.40 -1.38
C SER A 44 -14.03 -13.46 -2.47
N GLY A 45 -13.20 -13.19 -3.50
CA GLY A 45 -12.86 -14.19 -4.51
C GLY A 45 -12.29 -15.43 -3.82
N SER A 46 -12.25 -16.57 -4.51
CA SER A 46 -11.66 -17.79 -3.93
C SER A 46 -10.25 -17.49 -3.40
N SER A 47 -10.05 -17.72 -2.10
CA SER A 47 -8.80 -17.39 -1.38
C SER A 47 -7.56 -17.99 -2.05
N ALA A 48 -7.69 -19.15 -2.70
CA ALA A 48 -6.62 -19.78 -3.46
C ALA A 48 -6.18 -18.98 -4.70
N LEU A 49 -7.11 -18.35 -5.43
CA LEU A 49 -6.78 -17.51 -6.58
C LEU A 49 -6.10 -16.22 -6.14
N LEU A 50 -6.58 -15.60 -5.06
CA LEU A 50 -5.96 -14.40 -4.49
C LEU A 50 -4.52 -14.69 -4.03
N LYS A 51 -4.31 -15.79 -3.31
CA LYS A 51 -2.97 -16.19 -2.87
C LYS A 51 -2.01 -16.38 -4.06
N ARG A 52 -2.49 -17.04 -5.13
CA ARG A 52 -1.70 -17.22 -6.36
C ARG A 52 -1.37 -15.89 -7.05
N GLN A 53 -2.32 -14.96 -7.09
CA GLN A 53 -2.08 -13.61 -7.63
C GLN A 53 -1.05 -12.84 -6.79
N GLN A 54 -1.11 -12.95 -5.46
CA GLN A 54 -0.14 -12.33 -4.57
C GLN A 54 1.27 -12.91 -4.75
N GLU A 55 1.40 -14.23 -4.81
CA GLU A 55 2.68 -14.90 -5.07
C GLU A 55 3.28 -14.47 -6.41
N GLN A 56 2.46 -14.37 -7.46
CA GLN A 56 2.90 -13.88 -8.77
C GLN A 56 3.32 -12.41 -8.72
N TYR A 57 2.55 -11.55 -8.04
CA TYR A 57 2.90 -10.14 -7.87
C TYR A 57 4.25 -9.96 -7.19
N VAL A 58 4.50 -10.76 -6.14
CA VAL A 58 5.77 -10.73 -5.41
C VAL A 58 6.92 -11.13 -6.31
N HIS A 59 6.77 -12.23 -7.04
CA HIS A 59 7.79 -12.70 -7.96
C HIS A 59 8.10 -11.69 -9.08
N ASP A 60 7.08 -11.02 -9.62
CA ASP A 60 7.24 -10.15 -10.79
C ASP A 60 7.75 -8.74 -10.43
N ASN A 61 7.46 -8.24 -9.23
CA ASN A 61 7.71 -6.84 -8.84
C ASN A 61 8.72 -6.66 -7.72
N LEU A 62 8.95 -7.68 -6.87
CA LEU A 62 9.90 -7.57 -5.76
C LEU A 62 11.20 -8.32 -6.07
N PRO A 63 12.37 -7.72 -5.77
CA PRO A 63 13.64 -8.43 -5.78
C PRO A 63 13.67 -9.51 -4.69
N GLU A 64 14.52 -10.52 -4.87
CA GLU A 64 14.61 -11.70 -3.98
C GLU A 64 14.78 -11.33 -2.50
N ASP A 65 15.58 -10.29 -2.20
CA ASP A 65 15.83 -9.82 -0.83
C ASP A 65 14.57 -9.28 -0.12
N LEU A 66 13.56 -8.85 -0.88
CA LEU A 66 12.31 -8.30 -0.36
C LEU A 66 11.19 -9.35 -0.27
N VAL A 67 11.40 -10.54 -0.84
CA VAL A 67 10.46 -11.68 -0.72
C VAL A 67 10.48 -12.25 0.70
N ILE A 68 11.58 -12.05 1.44
CA ILE A 68 11.78 -12.58 2.79
C ILE A 68 11.36 -11.52 3.82
N GLU A 69 10.69 -11.99 4.87
CA GLU A 69 10.40 -11.18 6.04
C GLU A 69 11.66 -10.83 6.83
N SER A 70 11.76 -9.59 7.30
CA SER A 70 12.87 -9.11 8.09
C SER A 70 12.37 -8.35 9.30
N PRO A 71 12.68 -8.79 10.54
CA PRO A 71 12.23 -8.09 11.74
C PRO A 71 12.92 -6.73 11.94
N GLU A 72 14.13 -6.56 11.40
CA GLU A 72 14.93 -5.34 11.49
C GLU A 72 15.57 -5.02 10.14
N ARG A 73 14.75 -4.70 9.12
CA ARG A 73 15.26 -4.24 7.82
C ARG A 73 15.83 -2.85 7.98
N VAL A 74 17.06 -2.67 7.51
CA VAL A 74 17.78 -1.39 7.53
C VAL A 74 17.67 -0.76 6.15
N LEU A 75 17.21 0.48 6.10
CA LEU A 75 17.10 1.28 4.88
C LEU A 75 17.94 2.54 5.01
N SER A 76 18.91 2.69 4.11
CA SER A 76 19.74 3.88 3.98
C SER A 76 18.99 4.97 3.22
N LEU A 77 18.77 6.13 3.85
CA LEU A 77 18.12 7.26 3.19
C LEU A 77 18.96 7.81 2.04
N ARG A 78 20.30 7.81 2.18
CA ARG A 78 21.21 8.19 1.09
C ARG A 78 21.07 7.28 -0.13
N SER A 79 20.92 5.97 0.09
CA SER A 79 20.78 5.00 -1.01
C SER A 79 19.41 5.11 -1.69
N VAL A 80 18.35 5.39 -0.91
CA VAL A 80 17.01 5.67 -1.43
C VAL A 80 17.03 6.94 -2.29
N GLU A 81 17.66 8.02 -1.83
CA GLU A 81 17.81 9.25 -2.59
C GLU A 81 18.61 9.05 -3.88
N ALA A 82 19.73 8.34 -3.82
CA ALA A 82 20.54 8.03 -5.00
C ALA A 82 19.74 7.26 -6.06
N SER A 83 18.97 6.25 -5.63
CA SER A 83 18.10 5.46 -6.51
C SER A 83 16.97 6.33 -7.11
N LEU A 84 16.34 7.17 -6.30
CA LEU A 84 15.30 8.10 -6.75
C LEU A 84 15.85 9.06 -7.81
N LYS A 85 17.04 9.61 -7.59
CA LYS A 85 17.72 10.50 -8.54
C LYS A 85 18.01 9.79 -9.86
N GLU A 86 18.53 8.56 -9.82
CA GLU A 86 18.82 7.78 -11.03
C GLU A 86 17.56 7.52 -11.87
N HIS A 87 16.44 7.20 -11.22
CA HIS A 87 15.17 6.98 -11.92
C HIS A 87 14.59 8.29 -12.48
N LEU A 88 14.70 9.38 -11.73
CA LEU A 88 14.24 10.71 -12.16
C LEU A 88 15.04 11.23 -13.36
N ASP A 89 16.37 11.14 -13.31
CA ASP A 89 17.27 11.59 -14.37
C ASP A 89 17.04 10.79 -15.67
N ARG A 90 16.62 9.52 -15.55
CA ARG A 90 16.29 8.65 -16.69
C ARG A 90 14.83 8.71 -17.13
N GLY A 91 13.98 9.46 -16.42
CA GLY A 91 12.54 9.52 -16.68
C GLY A 91 11.84 8.16 -16.60
N LYS A 92 12.35 7.24 -15.78
CA LYS A 92 11.76 5.90 -15.59
C LYS A 92 10.81 5.91 -14.40
N ALA A 93 9.79 5.04 -14.46
CA ALA A 93 8.93 4.79 -13.30
C ALA A 93 9.77 4.26 -12.12
N LEU A 94 9.33 4.57 -10.90
CA LEU A 94 9.93 4.04 -9.68
C LEU A 94 9.54 2.57 -9.53
N PRO A 95 10.49 1.70 -9.13
CA PRO A 95 10.17 0.32 -8.85
C PRO A 95 9.33 0.23 -7.57
N GLU A 96 8.47 -0.78 -7.47
CA GLU A 96 7.59 -0.98 -6.30
C GLU A 96 8.39 -1.12 -4.99
N SER A 97 9.60 -1.70 -5.07
CA SER A 97 10.53 -1.78 -3.95
C SER A 97 10.91 -0.41 -3.37
N LEU A 98 10.98 0.64 -4.19
CA LEU A 98 11.29 2.00 -3.74
C LEU A 98 10.03 2.74 -3.27
N VAL A 99 8.92 2.56 -4.01
CA VAL A 99 7.63 3.19 -3.69
C VAL A 99 7.15 2.78 -2.29
N TYR A 100 7.25 1.49 -1.95
CA TYR A 100 6.83 0.94 -0.65
C TYR A 100 7.98 0.78 0.36
N LEU A 101 9.08 1.52 0.19
CA LEU A 101 10.23 1.52 1.09
C LEU A 101 10.67 0.10 1.51
N GLY A 102 10.78 -0.81 0.55
CA GLY A 102 11.18 -2.20 0.80
C GLY A 102 10.22 -2.96 1.71
N GLY A 103 8.92 -2.63 1.72
CA GLY A 103 7.92 -3.30 2.54
C GLY A 103 8.01 -3.00 4.02
N LEU A 104 8.69 -1.91 4.41
CA LEU A 104 8.81 -1.48 5.80
C LEU A 104 7.43 -1.15 6.37
N GLN A 105 7.03 -1.80 7.46
CA GLN A 105 5.70 -1.60 8.05
C GLN A 105 5.64 -0.42 9.02
N ARG A 106 6.75 -0.16 9.72
CA ARG A 106 6.90 0.94 10.66
C ARG A 106 8.37 1.25 10.89
N VAL A 107 8.63 2.45 11.39
CA VAL A 107 9.96 2.86 11.84
C VAL A 107 10.07 2.60 13.34
N ASP A 108 10.94 1.67 13.74
CA ASP A 108 11.23 1.39 15.15
C ASP A 108 12.43 2.20 15.64
N LYS A 109 13.45 2.36 14.79
CA LYS A 109 14.70 3.04 15.16
C LYS A 109 15.19 3.90 13.99
N VAL A 110 15.85 5.00 14.35
CA VAL A 110 16.62 5.82 13.42
C VAL A 110 18.06 5.82 13.90
N VAL A 111 18.97 5.34 13.07
CA VAL A 111 20.41 5.23 13.38
C VAL A 111 21.15 6.23 12.51
N ILE A 112 22.05 6.99 13.14
CA ILE A 112 22.91 7.95 12.44
C ILE A 112 24.24 7.25 12.18
N ASP A 113 24.66 7.20 10.92
CA ASP A 113 25.96 6.72 10.51
C ASP A 113 26.85 7.92 10.12
N PRO A 114 27.67 8.43 11.05
CA PRO A 114 28.50 9.61 10.81
C PRO A 114 29.62 9.34 9.79
N ASP A 115 30.13 8.12 9.74
CA ASP A 115 31.25 7.75 8.87
C ASP A 115 30.85 7.85 7.40
N HIS A 116 29.62 7.43 7.10
CA HIS A 116 29.05 7.50 5.76
C HIS A 116 28.16 8.73 5.53
N SER A 117 27.98 9.59 6.54
CA SER A 117 27.04 10.72 6.53
C SER A 117 25.64 10.30 6.09
N ASP A 118 25.11 9.25 6.71
CA ASP A 118 23.86 8.61 6.35
C ASP A 118 22.90 8.51 7.54
N LEU A 119 21.61 8.49 7.24
CA LEU A 119 20.56 8.16 8.19
C LEU A 119 19.92 6.84 7.78
N LEU A 120 19.94 5.90 8.72
CA LEU A 120 19.39 4.57 8.54
C LEU A 120 18.07 4.47 9.29
N ILE A 121 17.01 4.10 8.58
CA ILE A 121 15.71 3.78 9.15
C ILE A 121 15.64 2.27 9.35
N VAL A 122 15.23 1.83 10.53
CA VAL A 122 15.16 0.41 10.89
C VAL A 122 13.77 0.07 11.40
N GLY A 123 13.24 -1.06 10.93
CA GLY A 123 12.01 -1.63 11.43
C GLY A 123 11.63 -2.93 10.72
N PRO A 124 10.49 -3.52 11.08
CA PRO A 124 10.04 -4.76 10.49
C PRO A 124 9.50 -4.51 9.09
N ALA A 125 9.86 -5.41 8.19
CA ALA A 125 9.48 -5.36 6.81
C ALA A 125 9.09 -6.76 6.31
N GLU A 126 8.16 -6.81 5.37
CA GLU A 126 7.66 -8.07 4.81
C GLU A 126 7.30 -7.91 3.34
N PRO A 127 7.19 -9.00 2.56
CA PRO A 127 6.68 -8.92 1.20
C PRO A 127 5.24 -8.40 1.20
N PHE A 128 4.90 -7.62 0.17
CA PHE A 128 3.60 -6.98 0.02
C PHE A 128 3.00 -7.30 -1.34
N ALA A 129 1.68 -7.32 -1.40
CA ALA A 129 0.92 -7.58 -2.61
C ALA A 129 -0.48 -6.94 -2.53
N PRO A 130 -1.15 -6.71 -3.65
CA PRO A 130 -2.54 -6.27 -3.65
C PRO A 130 -3.46 -7.30 -3.00
N ASP A 131 -4.43 -6.82 -2.22
CA ASP A 131 -5.56 -7.60 -1.77
C ASP A 131 -6.66 -7.67 -2.85
N SER A 132 -7.78 -8.31 -2.54
CA SER A 132 -8.95 -8.39 -3.44
C SER A 132 -9.58 -7.03 -3.76
N HIS A 133 -9.21 -5.97 -3.03
CA HIS A 133 -9.68 -4.60 -3.22
C HIS A 133 -8.61 -3.73 -3.91
N GLY A 134 -7.48 -4.31 -4.32
CA GLY A 134 -6.35 -3.61 -4.93
C GLY A 134 -5.49 -2.82 -3.95
N ARG A 135 -5.70 -2.97 -2.64
CA ARG A 135 -4.88 -2.31 -1.61
C ARG A 135 -3.59 -3.09 -1.43
N ILE A 136 -2.46 -2.41 -1.45
CA ILE A 136 -1.17 -3.04 -1.16
C ILE A 136 -1.06 -3.30 0.34
N LEU A 137 -1.01 -4.58 0.70
CA LEU A 137 -0.87 -5.04 2.08
C LEU A 137 0.31 -6.00 2.18
N GLY A 138 0.98 -5.99 3.32
CA GLY A 138 1.94 -7.00 3.69
C GLY A 138 1.25 -8.37 3.81
N ILE A 139 1.88 -9.40 3.25
CA ILE A 139 1.25 -10.71 3.05
C ILE A 139 0.96 -11.44 4.37
N LYS A 140 1.80 -11.22 5.39
CA LYS A 140 1.70 -11.93 6.67
C LYS A 140 0.91 -11.13 7.69
N SER A 141 1.19 -9.83 7.81
CA SER A 141 0.55 -8.95 8.80
C SER A 141 -0.79 -8.40 8.35
N GLY A 142 -1.05 -8.33 7.03
CA GLY A 142 -2.19 -7.61 6.47
C GLY A 142 -2.12 -6.09 6.67
N ARG A 143 -0.95 -5.55 7.05
CA ARG A 143 -0.75 -4.12 7.27
C ARG A 143 -0.21 -3.45 6.00
N PRO A 144 -0.61 -2.21 5.70
CA PRO A 144 0.00 -1.48 4.59
C PRO A 144 1.48 -1.20 4.89
N PRO A 145 2.38 -1.39 3.91
CA PRO A 145 3.75 -0.91 4.03
C PRO A 145 3.80 0.63 4.00
N LEU A 146 4.91 1.21 4.45
CA LEU A 146 5.15 2.65 4.39
C LEU A 146 5.42 3.08 2.95
N PHE A 147 4.84 4.22 2.57
CA PHE A 147 5.01 4.79 1.24
C PHE A 147 6.10 5.87 1.25
N LEU A 148 6.87 5.94 0.17
CA LEU A 148 7.86 6.99 -0.05
C LEU A 148 7.21 8.38 -0.02
N ASP A 149 6.03 8.53 -0.62
CA ASP A 149 5.30 9.79 -0.67
C ASP A 149 4.91 10.28 0.73
N ASP A 150 4.43 9.37 1.59
CA ASP A 150 4.08 9.70 2.97
C ASP A 150 5.31 10.15 3.76
N LEU A 151 6.44 9.47 3.60
CA LEU A 151 7.70 9.87 4.22
C LEU A 151 8.11 11.28 3.78
N ILE A 152 8.04 11.57 2.47
CA ILE A 152 8.37 12.89 1.92
C ILE A 152 7.42 13.97 2.46
N VAL A 153 6.11 13.69 2.52
CA VAL A 153 5.10 14.62 3.03
C VAL A 153 5.37 14.92 4.50
N VAL A 154 5.66 13.91 5.32
CA VAL A 154 5.98 14.09 6.75
C VAL A 154 7.24 14.93 6.91
N LEU A 155 8.32 14.62 6.18
CA LEU A 155 9.56 15.39 6.25
C LEU A 155 9.35 16.86 5.85
N ARG A 156 8.63 17.11 4.75
CA ARG A 156 8.29 18.48 4.32
C ARG A 156 7.44 19.22 5.34
N SER A 157 6.47 18.53 5.95
CA SER A 157 5.61 19.12 6.99
C SER A 157 6.45 19.59 8.18
N VAL A 158 7.32 18.73 8.70
CA VAL A 158 8.19 19.05 9.84
C VAL A 158 9.15 20.20 9.49
N MET A 159 9.76 20.17 8.30
CA MET A 159 10.63 21.27 7.83
C MET A 159 9.89 22.61 7.70
N SER A 160 8.59 22.59 7.42
CA SER A 160 7.75 23.79 7.39
C SER A 160 7.30 24.29 8.78
N GLY A 161 7.77 23.65 9.86
CA GLY A 161 7.39 23.97 11.24
C GLY A 161 6.03 23.37 11.68
N ARG A 162 5.41 22.53 10.85
CA ARG A 162 4.16 21.84 11.16
C ARG A 162 4.47 20.46 11.74
N ASN A 163 4.43 20.39 13.06
CA ASN A 163 4.80 19.17 13.81
C ASN A 163 3.59 18.34 14.26
N LEU A 164 2.37 18.80 13.98
CA LEU A 164 1.13 18.11 14.35
C LEU A 164 0.30 17.83 13.09
N ILE A 165 0.09 16.55 12.81
CA ILE A 165 -0.88 16.06 11.83
C ILE A 165 -2.05 15.51 12.66
N THR A 166 -3.20 16.16 12.60
CA THR A 166 -4.42 15.74 13.30
C THR A 166 -5.61 15.80 12.35
N CYS A 167 -6.54 14.86 12.53
CA CYS A 167 -7.85 14.93 11.91
C CYS A 167 -8.90 14.68 13.01
N SER A 168 -9.92 15.54 13.05
CA SER A 168 -11.10 15.31 13.88
C SER A 168 -12.19 14.74 12.96
N ILE A 169 -12.76 13.60 13.34
CA ILE A 169 -13.96 13.07 12.70
C ILE A 169 -15.10 13.42 13.65
N ASP A 170 -15.72 14.58 13.43
CA ASP A 170 -16.87 15.03 14.21
C ASP A 170 -18.16 14.67 13.46
N PRO A 171 -18.87 13.60 13.86
CA PRO A 171 -20.14 13.25 13.24
C PRO A 171 -21.20 14.31 13.59
N THR A 172 -22.06 14.62 12.63
CA THR A 172 -23.24 15.47 12.86
C THR A 172 -24.22 14.79 13.83
N GLU A 173 -24.92 15.56 14.65
CA GLU A 173 -25.90 15.05 15.63
C GLU A 173 -26.97 14.15 15.01
N GLU A 174 -27.44 14.49 13.81
CA GLU A 174 -28.41 13.69 13.04
C GLU A 174 -27.90 12.27 12.71
N ASN A 175 -26.63 12.16 12.29
CA ASN A 175 -26.00 10.87 12.00
C ASN A 175 -25.76 10.04 13.26
N LEU A 176 -25.57 10.68 14.41
CA LEU A 176 -25.41 10.01 15.70
C LEU A 176 -26.74 9.42 16.18
N ALA A 177 -27.86 10.12 15.95
CA ALA A 177 -29.20 9.64 16.29
C ALA A 177 -29.64 8.43 15.44
N ASN A 178 -29.22 8.37 14.17
CA ASN A 178 -29.56 7.27 13.25
C ASN A 178 -28.77 5.96 13.50
N LEU A 179 -27.80 5.96 14.42
CA LEU A 179 -27.01 4.78 14.80
C LEU A 179 -27.61 3.97 15.96
N GLN A 180 -28.60 4.50 16.68
CA GLN A 180 -29.29 3.86 17.82
C GLN A 180 -30.57 3.14 17.38
#